data_AF-A0A6J4Q126-F1
#
_entry.id   AF-A0A6J4Q126-F1
#
_cell.length_a   1.000
_cell.length_b   1.000
_cell.length_c   1.000
_cell.angle_alpha   90.00
_cell.angle_beta   90.00
_cell.angle_gamma   90.00
#
_symmetry.space_group_name_H-M   'P 1'
#
loop_
_entity.id
_entity.type
_entity.pdbx_description
1 polymer ?
#
loop_
_entity_poly.entity_id
_entity_poly.type
_entity_poly.pdbx_seq_one_letter_code
_entity_poly.pdbx_strand_id
1 'polypeptide(L)'
;MGYGVLIGCRKCAVLGVRLGLVLILGTLLVGCGGSGENGGAPENVPASPEEAGEVVVRVSGAEGTAYSGTYGSIEGALQTADDTIGAEPTEYQVEVEEGVADGVTAGFQKTQSGAGELSVEILADGEVIVESRTFAEFGAANADWFPQIGPPEEIPADEEIMFEDGEINSEEESP
;
A
#
# COMPACT_ATOMS: atom_id res chain seq x y z
N MET A 1 -8.06 29.76 -56.44
CA MET A 1 -9.24 30.20 -55.68
C MET A 1 -9.63 29.09 -54.71
N GLY A 2 -9.74 29.23 -53.38
CA GLY A 2 -9.66 30.38 -52.50
C GLY A 2 -9.12 29.97 -51.11
N TYR A 3 -8.93 30.98 -50.28
CA TYR A 3 -8.16 31.05 -49.04
C TYR A 3 -8.94 30.60 -47.80
N GLY A 4 -8.24 30.31 -46.68
CA GLY A 4 -8.83 30.36 -45.34
C GLY A 4 -8.02 29.72 -44.20
N VAL A 5 -7.02 30.43 -43.69
CA VAL A 5 -6.41 30.22 -42.36
C VAL A 5 -7.31 30.83 -41.28
N LEU A 6 -7.55 30.14 -40.16
CA LEU A 6 -7.86 30.79 -38.88
C LEU A 6 -7.13 30.09 -37.72
N ILE A 7 -6.03 30.72 -37.33
CA ILE A 7 -5.31 30.56 -36.07
C ILE A 7 -6.21 31.02 -34.93
N GLY A 8 -6.54 30.13 -34.00
CA GLY A 8 -7.29 30.43 -32.79
C GLY A 8 -6.38 30.51 -31.56
N CYS A 9 -5.53 31.54 -31.47
CA CYS A 9 -4.88 31.91 -30.21
C CYS A 9 -5.95 32.40 -29.23
N ARG A 10 -6.30 31.59 -28.23
CA ARG A 10 -7.05 32.09 -27.06
C ARG A 10 -6.08 32.78 -26.10
N LYS A 11 -6.32 34.08 -26.01
CA LYS A 11 -5.64 35.13 -25.25
C LYS A 11 -5.40 34.75 -23.79
N CYS A 12 -4.20 35.09 -23.33
CA CYS A 12 -3.81 35.21 -21.93
C CYS A 12 -4.83 36.05 -21.16
N ALA A 13 -5.44 35.49 -20.12
CA ALA A 13 -6.05 36.27 -19.05
C ALA A 13 -5.01 36.48 -17.94
N VAL A 14 -4.29 37.60 -18.03
CA VAL A 14 -3.65 38.24 -16.89
C VAL A 14 -4.75 38.95 -16.11
N LEU A 15 -5.05 38.53 -14.87
CA LEU A 15 -5.72 39.31 -13.80
C LEU A 15 -5.87 38.38 -12.58
N GLY A 16 -5.39 38.65 -11.37
CA GLY A 16 -4.68 39.81 -10.86
C GLY A 16 -3.99 39.46 -9.55
N VAL A 17 -2.84 40.08 -9.36
CA VAL A 17 -2.16 40.20 -8.07
C VAL A 17 -3.08 40.89 -7.07
N ARG A 18 -3.41 40.23 -5.96
CA ARG A 18 -3.70 40.88 -4.68
C ARG A 18 -2.91 40.17 -3.60
N LEU A 19 -1.72 40.72 -3.40
CA LEU A 19 -0.89 40.61 -2.21
C LEU A 19 -1.76 40.82 -0.96
N GLY A 20 -1.84 39.79 -0.11
CA GLY A 20 -2.58 39.80 1.15
C GLY A 20 -1.85 39.01 2.23
N LEU A 21 -0.56 39.31 2.41
CA LEU A 21 0.23 38.82 3.53
C LEU A 21 -0.26 39.51 4.81
N VAL A 22 -1.24 38.92 5.49
CA VAL A 22 -1.61 39.32 6.85
C VAL A 22 -0.86 38.39 7.82
N LEU A 23 0.34 38.83 8.21
CA LEU A 23 1.09 38.27 9.34
C LEU A 23 0.36 38.63 10.64
N ILE A 24 -0.49 37.73 11.14
CA ILE A 24 -0.98 37.84 12.51
C ILE A 24 0.00 37.11 13.42
N LEU A 25 0.92 37.90 13.96
CA LEU A 25 1.83 37.56 15.04
C LEU A 25 1.00 37.40 16.33
N GLY A 26 0.57 36.16 16.61
CA GLY A 26 -0.24 35.79 17.78
C GLY A 26 0.56 34.99 18.80
N THR A 27 1.13 35.69 19.78
CA THR A 27 1.44 35.28 21.17
C THR A 27 1.78 33.81 21.48
N LEU A 28 3.05 33.63 21.88
CA LEU A 28 3.60 32.52 22.65
C LEU A 28 2.71 32.14 23.84
N LEU A 29 2.01 31.02 23.74
CA LEU A 29 1.59 30.25 24.91
C LEU A 29 2.64 29.16 25.17
N VAL A 30 3.38 29.38 26.24
CA VAL A 30 4.13 28.35 26.97
C VAL A 30 3.14 27.24 27.32
N GLY A 31 3.19 26.14 26.55
CA GLY A 31 2.58 24.86 26.86
C GLY A 31 3.67 23.80 26.84
N CYS A 32 4.40 23.66 27.94
CA CYS A 32 5.19 22.46 28.21
C CYS A 32 4.27 21.52 28.99
N GLY A 33 3.81 20.44 28.37
CA GLY A 33 2.98 19.45 29.06
C GLY A 33 2.35 18.42 28.14
N GLY A 34 2.79 17.16 28.29
CA GLY A 34 2.07 15.96 27.85
C GLY A 34 2.53 15.47 26.48
N SER A 35 3.53 14.60 26.37
CA SER A 35 3.46 13.16 26.70
C SER A 35 2.42 12.43 25.85
N GLY A 36 2.91 11.77 24.80
CA GLY A 36 2.23 10.63 24.17
C GLY A 36 1.31 10.97 23.01
N GLU A 37 1.88 11.41 21.88
CA GLU A 37 1.28 11.04 20.59
C GLU A 37 1.70 9.59 20.31
N ASN A 38 1.01 8.68 21.00
CA ASN A 38 0.80 7.34 20.46
C ASN A 38 0.01 7.60 19.16
N GLY A 39 0.72 7.68 18.04
CA GLY A 39 0.09 7.47 16.75
C GLY A 39 -0.46 6.07 16.79
N GLY A 40 -1.72 5.94 17.21
CA GLY A 40 -2.47 4.71 17.07
C GLY A 40 -2.37 4.36 15.60
N ALA A 41 -1.78 3.19 15.30
CA ALA A 41 -2.00 2.57 14.02
C ALA A 41 -3.51 2.63 13.76
N PRO A 42 -3.96 3.02 12.55
CA PRO A 42 -5.38 3.03 12.25
C PRO A 42 -6.00 1.72 12.75
N GLU A 43 -6.96 1.83 13.67
CA GLU A 43 -7.52 0.69 14.41
C GLU A 43 -8.38 -0.23 13.51
N ASN A 44 -8.22 -0.15 12.18
CA ASN A 44 -9.03 -0.83 11.18
C ASN A 44 -8.28 -1.26 9.91
N VAL A 45 -6.96 -1.47 9.98
CA VAL A 45 -6.24 -2.12 8.86
C VAL A 45 -6.50 -3.62 8.92
N PRO A 46 -7.04 -4.25 7.87
CA PRO A 46 -7.18 -5.70 7.83
C PRO A 46 -5.80 -6.37 7.93
N ALA A 47 -5.72 -7.47 8.68
CA ALA A 47 -4.44 -8.17 8.89
C ALA A 47 -4.03 -8.95 7.64
N SER A 48 -4.99 -9.29 6.77
CA SER A 48 -4.79 -10.05 5.54
C SER A 48 -5.69 -9.57 4.39
N PRO A 49 -5.34 -9.85 3.12
CA PRO A 49 -6.17 -9.49 1.98
C PRO A 49 -7.55 -10.15 1.96
N GLU A 50 -7.70 -11.34 2.53
CA GLU A 50 -8.97 -12.07 2.60
C GLU A 50 -9.96 -11.44 3.60
N GLU A 51 -9.46 -10.72 4.61
CA GLU A 51 -10.29 -10.00 5.58
C GLU A 51 -10.75 -8.64 5.05
N ALA A 52 -10.10 -8.13 4.00
CA ALA A 52 -10.48 -6.89 3.36
C ALA A 52 -11.75 -7.08 2.52
N GLY A 53 -12.70 -6.15 2.63
CA GLY A 53 -13.88 -6.15 1.76
C GLY A 53 -13.51 -5.79 0.31
N GLU A 54 -12.49 -4.95 0.14
CA GLU A 54 -11.97 -4.53 -1.15
C GLU A 54 -10.45 -4.39 -1.11
N VAL A 55 -9.76 -4.89 -2.15
CA VAL A 55 -8.33 -4.63 -2.38
C VAL A 55 -8.11 -3.92 -3.72
N VAL A 56 -7.36 -2.82 -3.69
CA VAL A 56 -7.06 -1.97 -4.84
C VAL A 56 -5.57 -1.68 -4.90
N VAL A 57 -5.00 -1.75 -6.10
CA VAL A 57 -3.67 -1.22 -6.40
C VAL A 57 -3.83 0.13 -7.09
N ARG A 58 -3.30 1.18 -6.47
CA ARG A 58 -3.35 2.54 -7.01
C ARG A 58 -1.99 2.95 -7.53
N VAL A 59 -1.95 3.44 -8.76
CA VAL A 59 -0.73 3.95 -9.41
C VAL A 59 -0.89 5.45 -9.65
N SER A 60 0.06 6.24 -9.17
CA SER A 60 0.05 7.70 -9.28
C SER A 60 1.46 8.25 -9.54
N GLY A 61 1.58 9.56 -9.74
CA GLY A 61 2.87 10.20 -9.95
C GLY A 61 2.79 11.46 -10.79
N ALA A 62 3.87 11.77 -11.51
CA ALA A 62 3.89 12.92 -12.39
C ALA A 62 3.10 12.66 -13.68
N GLU A 63 2.16 13.56 -14.02
CA GLU A 63 1.35 13.50 -15.23
C GLU A 63 2.22 13.33 -16.48
N GLY A 64 1.82 12.41 -17.37
CA GLY A 64 2.56 12.07 -18.60
C GLY A 64 3.67 11.03 -18.41
N THR A 65 3.89 10.51 -17.19
CA THR A 65 4.84 9.40 -16.96
C THR A 65 4.25 8.10 -17.50
N ALA A 66 4.87 7.52 -18.53
CA ALA A 66 4.50 6.21 -19.04
C ALA A 66 5.07 5.08 -18.16
N TYR A 67 4.26 4.08 -17.84
CA TYR A 67 4.61 2.97 -16.96
C TYR A 67 4.06 1.64 -17.46
N SER A 68 4.69 0.55 -17.02
CA SER A 68 4.17 -0.80 -17.17
C SER A 68 4.54 -1.67 -15.99
N GLY A 69 3.76 -2.71 -15.73
CA GLY A 69 3.96 -3.55 -14.57
C GLY A 69 2.93 -4.65 -14.41
N THR A 70 3.02 -5.33 -13.28
CA THR A 70 2.14 -6.43 -12.90
C THR A 70 1.61 -6.26 -11.50
N TYR A 71 0.40 -6.77 -11.26
CA TYR A 71 -0.25 -6.73 -9.96
C TYR A 71 -1.15 -7.94 -9.76
N GLY A 72 -1.40 -8.35 -8.52
CA GLY A 72 -2.33 -9.43 -8.20
C GLY A 72 -2.03 -10.11 -6.86
N SER A 73 -2.78 -11.18 -6.57
CA SER A 73 -2.46 -12.10 -5.48
C SER A 73 -1.15 -12.85 -5.78
N ILE A 74 -0.35 -13.13 -4.76
CA ILE A 74 0.99 -13.72 -4.90
C ILE A 74 0.96 -15.16 -5.44
N GLU A 75 0.03 -16.00 -4.98
CA GLU A 75 -0.15 -17.35 -5.53
C GLU A 75 -1.19 -17.39 -6.67
N GLY A 76 -1.88 -16.27 -6.92
CA GLY A 76 -2.84 -16.11 -7.99
C GLY A 76 -2.22 -15.78 -9.36
N ALA A 77 -3.09 -15.59 -10.34
CA ALA A 77 -2.67 -15.09 -11.66
C ALA A 77 -2.41 -13.59 -11.59
N LEU A 78 -1.17 -13.17 -11.89
CA LEU A 78 -0.83 -11.75 -12.01
C LEU A 78 -1.45 -11.14 -13.27
N GLN A 79 -2.03 -9.96 -13.10
CA GLN A 79 -2.50 -9.10 -14.18
C GLN A 79 -1.38 -8.16 -14.64
N THR A 80 -1.45 -7.69 -15.89
CA THR A 80 -0.49 -6.74 -16.47
C THR A 80 -1.20 -5.43 -16.78
N ALA A 81 -0.50 -4.31 -16.56
CA ALA A 81 -0.94 -3.00 -16.99
C ALA A 81 0.20 -2.24 -17.69
N ASP A 82 -0.17 -1.44 -18.69
CA ASP A 82 0.68 -0.55 -19.46
C ASP A 82 -0.13 0.70 -19.74
N ASP A 83 0.28 1.84 -19.18
CA ASP A 83 -0.50 3.07 -19.23
C ASP A 83 0.39 4.32 -19.02
N THR A 84 -0.25 5.48 -18.96
CA THR A 84 0.39 6.77 -18.68
C THR A 84 -0.36 7.49 -17.56
N ILE A 85 0.39 8.01 -16.58
CA ILE A 85 -0.18 8.77 -15.47
C ILE A 85 -0.97 9.97 -15.98
N GLY A 86 -2.25 10.02 -15.63
CA GLY A 86 -3.14 11.15 -15.89
C GLY A 86 -3.18 12.17 -14.76
N ALA A 87 -4.22 13.00 -14.75
CA ALA A 87 -4.44 13.99 -13.70
C ALA A 87 -4.91 13.35 -12.37
N GLU A 88 -5.53 12.18 -12.45
CA GLU A 88 -6.00 11.39 -11.31
C GLU A 88 -5.23 10.06 -11.26
N PRO A 89 -5.07 9.45 -10.07
CA PRO A 89 -4.50 8.12 -9.94
C PRO A 89 -5.30 7.08 -10.72
N THR A 90 -4.59 6.07 -11.25
CA THR A 90 -5.23 4.90 -11.85
C THR A 90 -5.38 3.82 -10.80
N GLU A 91 -6.56 3.21 -10.70
CA GLU A 91 -6.88 2.17 -9.73
C GLU A 91 -7.14 0.83 -10.43
N TYR A 92 -6.60 -0.24 -9.87
CA TYR A 92 -6.73 -1.60 -10.36
C TYR A 92 -7.27 -2.50 -9.25
N GLN A 93 -8.40 -3.14 -9.49
CA GLN A 93 -8.98 -4.09 -8.55
C GLN A 93 -8.15 -5.37 -8.52
N VAL A 94 -7.86 -5.88 -7.32
CA VAL A 94 -7.23 -7.19 -7.13
C VAL A 94 -8.31 -8.20 -6.75
N GLU A 95 -8.37 -9.31 -7.49
CA GLU A 95 -9.20 -10.44 -7.12
C GLU A 95 -8.47 -11.25 -6.04
N VAL A 96 -9.06 -11.34 -4.85
CA VAL A 96 -8.58 -12.19 -3.75
C VAL A 96 -9.50 -13.40 -3.67
N GLU A 97 -8.94 -14.60 -3.76
CA GLU A 97 -9.71 -15.84 -3.64
C GLU A 97 -9.99 -16.14 -2.16
N GLU A 98 -11.22 -16.57 -1.84
CA GLU A 98 -11.59 -16.92 -0.46
C GLU A 98 -10.79 -18.15 0.03
N GLY A 99 -10.23 -18.06 1.24
CA GLY A 99 -9.46 -19.12 1.88
C GLY A 99 -8.00 -19.22 1.44
N VAL A 100 -7.50 -18.18 0.77
CA VAL A 100 -6.17 -18.10 0.17
C VAL A 100 -5.46 -16.88 0.76
N ALA A 101 -4.68 -17.12 1.83
CA ALA A 101 -4.04 -16.10 2.65
C ALA A 101 -2.69 -15.66 2.08
N ASP A 102 -2.64 -15.30 0.81
CA ASP A 102 -1.36 -15.37 0.08
C ASP A 102 -0.65 -14.04 -0.10
N GLY A 103 -1.32 -12.94 0.23
CA GLY A 103 -0.78 -11.59 0.06
C GLY A 103 -1.00 -11.02 -1.34
N VAL A 104 -0.68 -9.73 -1.48
CA VAL A 104 -0.86 -8.97 -2.72
C VAL A 104 0.47 -8.31 -3.10
N THR A 105 0.80 -8.35 -4.38
CA THR A 105 2.01 -7.73 -4.92
C THR A 105 1.66 -6.80 -6.08
N ALA A 106 2.41 -5.71 -6.19
CA ALA A 106 2.31 -4.74 -7.28
C ALA A 106 3.70 -4.19 -7.60
N GLY A 107 4.14 -4.39 -8.85
CA GLY A 107 5.43 -3.91 -9.33
C GLY A 107 5.28 -3.16 -10.64
N PHE A 108 5.64 -1.88 -10.64
CA PHE A 108 5.54 -1.01 -11.81
C PHE A 108 6.85 -0.27 -12.07
N GLN A 109 7.16 -0.07 -13.35
CA GLN A 109 8.35 0.62 -13.81
C GLN A 109 8.02 1.66 -14.86
N LYS A 110 8.83 2.72 -14.91
CA LYS A 110 8.74 3.71 -15.99
C LYS A 110 9.28 3.12 -17.29
N THR A 111 8.54 3.30 -18.37
CA THR A 111 8.90 2.82 -19.71
C THR A 111 9.64 3.87 -20.53
N GLN A 112 9.65 5.12 -20.06
CA GLN A 112 10.33 6.25 -20.68
C GLN A 112 11.20 6.98 -19.66
N SER A 113 12.30 7.57 -20.12
CA SER A 113 13.16 8.41 -19.27
C SER A 113 12.40 9.65 -18.82
N GLY A 114 12.39 9.91 -17.52
CA GLY A 114 11.87 11.17 -16.99
C GLY A 114 12.07 11.35 -15.49
N ALA A 115 12.28 12.60 -15.08
CA ALA A 115 12.48 12.97 -13.67
C ALA A 115 11.18 12.99 -12.84
N GLY A 116 10.06 12.50 -13.40
CA GLY A 116 8.76 12.43 -12.72
C GLY A 116 8.76 11.44 -11.55
N GLU A 117 7.75 11.49 -10.69
CA GLU A 117 7.50 10.44 -9.70
C GLU A 117 6.70 9.31 -10.33
N LEU A 118 6.95 8.06 -9.91
CA LEU A 118 6.03 6.94 -10.04
C LEU A 118 5.80 6.38 -8.62
N SER A 119 4.54 6.31 -8.20
CA SER A 119 4.11 5.79 -6.91
C SER A 119 3.11 4.65 -7.10
N VAL A 120 3.21 3.63 -6.25
CA VAL A 120 2.35 2.46 -6.23
C VAL A 120 1.91 2.24 -4.78
N GLU A 121 0.61 2.12 -4.59
CA GLU A 121 -0.01 1.90 -3.29
C GLU A 121 -0.89 0.66 -3.37
N ILE A 122 -0.88 -0.15 -2.31
CA ILE A 122 -1.88 -1.20 -2.07
C ILE A 122 -2.83 -0.67 -1.01
N LEU A 123 -4.11 -0.64 -1.34
CA LEU A 123 -5.19 -0.20 -0.47
C LEU A 123 -6.08 -1.38 -0.10
N ALA A 124 -6.53 -1.40 1.14
CA ALA A 124 -7.58 -2.27 1.62
C ALA A 124 -8.69 -1.43 2.23
N ASP A 125 -9.93 -1.63 1.79
CA ASP A 125 -11.11 -0.87 2.24
C ASP A 125 -10.93 0.67 2.15
N GLY A 126 -10.18 1.11 1.14
CA GLY A 126 -9.85 2.52 0.89
C GLY A 126 -8.72 3.10 1.74
N GLU A 127 -8.09 2.31 2.61
CA GLU A 127 -6.94 2.71 3.42
C GLU A 127 -5.63 2.17 2.84
N VAL A 128 -4.57 3.00 2.84
CA VAL A 128 -3.26 2.60 2.29
C VAL A 128 -2.55 1.68 3.27
N ILE A 129 -2.28 0.45 2.84
CA ILE A 129 -1.59 -0.58 3.63
C ILE A 129 -0.09 -0.52 3.38
N VAL A 130 0.29 -0.40 2.09
CA VAL A 130 1.68 -0.38 1.64
C VAL A 130 1.82 0.66 0.53
N GLU A 131 2.91 1.43 0.57
CA GLU A 131 3.28 2.41 -0.46
C GLU A 131 4.73 2.21 -0.88
N SER A 132 5.01 2.42 -2.18
CA SER A 132 6.35 2.46 -2.73
C SER A 132 6.44 3.49 -3.85
N ARG A 133 7.58 4.18 -3.96
CA ARG A 133 7.77 5.25 -4.96
C ARG A 133 9.18 5.33 -5.50
N THR A 134 9.31 5.90 -6.68
CA THR A 134 10.60 6.13 -7.35
C THR A 134 10.65 7.43 -8.14
N PHE A 135 11.80 8.09 -8.11
CA PHE A 135 12.11 9.30 -8.87
C PHE A 135 13.18 9.06 -9.93
N ALA A 136 13.75 7.86 -10.01
CA ALA A 136 14.78 7.55 -10.99
C ALA A 136 14.20 7.58 -12.41
N GLU A 137 15.02 7.96 -13.40
CA GLU A 137 14.57 8.16 -14.79
C GLU A 137 13.94 6.92 -15.41
N PHE A 138 14.45 5.73 -15.08
CA PHE A 138 13.89 4.42 -15.41
C PHE A 138 13.62 3.61 -14.13
N GLY A 139 13.10 4.30 -13.11
CA GLY A 139 12.84 3.70 -11.81
C GLY A 139 11.68 2.71 -11.83
N ALA A 140 11.71 1.79 -10.86
CA ALA A 140 10.59 0.93 -10.51
C ALA A 140 10.14 1.18 -9.06
N ALA A 141 8.85 0.98 -8.80
CA ALA A 141 8.21 0.99 -7.50
C ALA A 141 7.54 -0.36 -7.29
N ASN A 142 7.76 -0.96 -6.12
CA ASN A 142 7.23 -2.29 -5.76
C ASN A 142 6.61 -2.20 -4.38
N ALA A 143 5.35 -2.62 -4.28
CA ALA A 143 4.59 -2.70 -3.05
C ALA A 143 4.16 -4.15 -2.85
N ASP A 144 4.45 -4.71 -1.68
CA ASP A 144 4.11 -6.09 -1.31
C ASP A 144 3.42 -6.08 0.05
N TRP A 145 2.20 -6.59 0.10
CA TRP A 145 1.44 -6.77 1.34
C TRP A 145 1.32 -8.26 1.64
N PHE A 146 1.91 -8.67 2.77
CA PHE A 146 1.82 -10.02 3.27
C PHE A 146 0.83 -10.10 4.46
N PRO A 147 0.05 -11.18 4.58
CA PRO A 147 -0.79 -11.42 5.73
C PRO A 147 0.04 -11.40 7.02
N GLN A 148 -0.49 -10.74 8.03
CA GLN A 148 0.10 -10.75 9.35
C GLN A 148 -0.35 -12.02 10.06
N ILE A 149 0.61 -12.88 10.43
CA ILE A 149 0.33 -14.01 11.30
C ILE A 149 -0.06 -13.42 12.66
N GLY A 150 -1.29 -13.68 13.11
CA GLY A 150 -1.74 -13.27 14.44
C GLY A 150 -0.81 -13.78 15.54
N PRO A 151 -0.91 -13.26 16.78
CA PRO A 151 -0.24 -13.88 17.92
C PRO A 151 -0.54 -15.38 17.91
N PRO A 152 0.45 -16.25 18.18
CA PRO A 152 0.20 -17.70 18.21
C PRO A 152 -1.02 -17.94 19.10
N GLU A 153 -2.01 -18.67 18.58
CA GLU A 153 -3.13 -19.15 19.40
C GLU A 153 -2.55 -19.69 20.70
N GLU A 154 -3.03 -19.18 21.84
CA GLU A 154 -2.64 -19.69 23.14
C GLU A 154 -2.97 -21.18 23.14
N ILE A 155 -1.94 -22.03 23.01
CA ILE A 155 -2.06 -23.47 23.14
C ILE A 155 -2.77 -23.67 24.49
N PRO A 156 -4.00 -24.24 24.53
CA PRO A 156 -4.68 -24.45 25.79
C PRO A 156 -3.74 -25.24 26.70
N ALA A 157 -3.41 -24.66 27.85
CA ALA A 157 -2.47 -25.22 28.82
C ALA A 157 -3.05 -26.43 29.56
N ASP A 158 -4.03 -27.10 28.96
CA ASP A 158 -4.92 -28.08 29.59
C ASP A 158 -4.98 -29.42 28.86
N GLU A 159 -4.03 -29.70 27.96
CA GLU A 159 -3.61 -31.09 27.72
C GLU A 159 -2.41 -31.41 28.61
N GLU A 160 -2.70 -31.60 29.91
CA GLU A 160 -1.90 -32.49 30.75
C GLU A 160 -1.80 -33.83 30.02
N ILE A 161 -0.73 -33.99 29.24
CA ILE A 161 -0.19 -35.27 28.82
C ILE A 161 0.09 -36.06 30.09
N MET A 162 -0.92 -36.80 30.56
CA MET A 162 -0.79 -37.89 31.51
C MET A 162 0.13 -38.92 30.86
N PHE A 163 1.43 -38.80 31.16
CA PHE A 163 2.34 -39.91 31.05
C PHE A 163 1.89 -40.91 32.12
N GLU A 164 1.03 -41.87 31.74
CA GLU A 164 0.82 -43.06 32.55
C GLU A 164 2.17 -43.75 32.73
N ASP A 165 2.65 -43.74 33.97
CA ASP A 165 3.81 -44.48 34.45
C ASP A 165 3.74 -45.93 33.95
N GLY A 166 4.60 -46.23 32.97
CA GLY A 166 4.91 -47.59 32.56
C GLY A 166 5.61 -48.30 33.71
N GLU A 167 4.81 -49.00 34.50
CA GLU A 167 5.15 -49.91 35.57
C GLU A 167 6.38 -50.78 35.23
N ILE A 168 7.51 -50.47 35.86
CA ILE A 168 8.73 -51.28 35.84
C ILE A 168 8.54 -52.54 36.69
N ASN A 169 7.96 -53.58 36.10
CA ASN A 169 7.93 -54.86 36.80
C ASN A 169 9.33 -55.50 36.77
N SER A 170 9.94 -55.56 37.94
CA SER A 170 11.25 -56.15 38.22
C SER A 170 11.02 -57.57 38.75
N GLU A 171 11.52 -58.58 38.05
CA GLU A 171 11.60 -60.00 38.46
C GLU A 171 12.40 -60.70 37.33
N GLU A 172 13.43 -61.53 37.50
CA GLU A 172 14.04 -62.18 38.65
C GLU A 172 15.35 -62.88 38.19
N GLU A 173 16.29 -63.05 39.13
CA GLU A 173 17.36 -64.08 39.28
C GLU A 173 18.13 -64.66 38.07
N SER A 174 19.48 -64.48 37.98
CA SER A 174 20.59 -65.14 38.72
C SER A 174 20.87 -66.60 38.31
N PRO A 175 22.05 -67.20 38.57
CA PRO A 175 23.39 -66.67 38.87
C PRO A 175 24.47 -66.99 37.80
#